data_AF-K0CGT3-F1
#
_entry.id   AF-K0CGT3-F1
#
_cell.length_a   1.000
_cell.length_b   1.000
_cell.length_c   1.000
_cell.angle_alpha   90.00
_cell.angle_beta   90.00
_cell.angle_gamma   90.00
#
_symmetry.space_group_name_H-M   'P 1'
#
loop_
_entity.id
_entity.type
_entity.pdbx_description
1 polymer ?
#
loop_
_entity_poly.entity_id
_entity_poly.type
_entity_poly.pdbx_seq_one_letter_code
_entity_poly.pdbx_strand_id
1 'polypeptide(L)' 'MKKSRFSDSQIVAILKQHEAGVPVAELSREHNVSTALIYQWRSKFGGMDASLMKRLKELGRRTPV' A
#
# COMPACT_ATOMS: atom_id res chain seq x y z
N MET A 1 17.53 -10.70 -12.25
CA MET A 1 16.48 -10.40 -11.26
C MET A 1 15.15 -10.86 -11.86
N LYS A 2 14.46 -11.85 -11.28
CA LYS A 2 13.18 -12.32 -11.81
C LYS A 2 12.23 -11.12 -11.88
N LYS A 3 11.76 -10.77 -13.08
CA LYS A 3 10.79 -9.69 -13.30
C LYS A 3 9.61 -9.98 -12.38
N SER A 4 9.49 -9.22 -11.28
CA SER A 4 8.35 -9.32 -10.40
C SER A 4 7.13 -9.05 -11.26
N ARG A 5 6.11 -9.91 -11.19
CA ARG A 5 4.95 -9.86 -12.09
C ARG A 5 4.11 -8.59 -11.92
N PHE A 6 4.45 -7.79 -10.92
CA PHE A 6 3.82 -6.53 -10.54
C PHE A 6 4.87 -5.42 -10.49
N SER A 7 4.54 -4.29 -11.10
CA SER A 7 5.35 -3.06 -11.04
C SER A 7 5.24 -2.39 -9.67
N ASP A 8 6.25 -1.64 -9.24
CA ASP A 8 6.22 -0.91 -7.97
C ASP A 8 4.98 0.00 -7.83
N SER A 9 4.54 0.63 -8.92
CA SER A 9 3.31 1.43 -8.95
C SER A 9 2.04 0.61 -8.65
N GLN A 10 1.93 -0.61 -9.19
CA GLN A 10 0.80 -1.51 -8.89
C GLN A 10 0.81 -1.93 -7.42
N ILE A 11 1.99 -2.22 -6.87
CA ILE A 11 2.15 -2.59 -5.48
C ILE A 11 1.69 -1.44 -4.56
N VAL A 12 2.13 -0.22 -4.83
CA VAL A 12 1.72 0.98 -4.07
C VAL A 12 0.22 1.24 -4.21
N ALA A 13 -0.37 1.04 -5.38
CA ALA A 13 -1.81 1.19 -5.57
C ALA A 13 -2.63 0.21 -4.71
N ILE A 14 -2.20 -1.06 -4.65
CA ILE A 14 -2.86 -2.10 -3.83
C ILE A 14 -2.73 -1.77 -2.34
N LEU A 15 -1.54 -1.35 -1.89
CA LEU A 15 -1.32 -0.95 -0.49
C LEU A 15 -2.17 0.27 -0.11
N LYS A 16 -2.31 1.25 -1.00
CA LYS A 16 -3.20 2.41 -0.78
C LYS A 16 -4.67 2.02 -0.64
N GLN A 17 -5.16 1.07 -1.43
CA GLN A 17 -6.52 0.56 -1.26
C GLN A 17 -6.70 -0.12 0.08
N HIS A 18 -5.69 -0.86 0.55
CA HIS A 18 -5.71 -1.45 1.88
C HIS A 18 -5.84 -0.39 2.98
N GLU A 19 -5.09 0.70 2.86
CA GLU A 19 -5.14 1.82 3.81
C GLU A 19 -6.41 2.66 3.72
N ALA A 20 -7.08 2.66 2.55
CA ALA A 20 -8.43 3.20 2.40
C ALA A 20 -9.50 2.34 3.10
N GLY A 21 -9.12 1.21 3.71
CA GLY A 21 -9.99 0.33 4.47
C GLY A 21 -10.41 -0.93 3.72
N VAL A 22 -9.88 -1.18 2.51
CA VAL A 22 -10.18 -2.40 1.76
C VAL A 22 -9.48 -3.60 2.42
N PRO A 23 -10.19 -4.71 2.71
CA PRO A 23 -9.58 -5.88 3.31
C PRO A 23 -8.64 -6.58 2.32
N VAL A 24 -7.54 -7.12 2.85
CA VAL A 24 -6.52 -7.86 2.07
C VAL A 24 -7.13 -9.03 1.27
N ALA A 25 -8.22 -9.63 1.77
CA ALA A 25 -8.95 -10.70 1.08
C ALA A 25 -9.59 -10.23 -0.23
N GLU A 26 -10.18 -9.02 -0.26
CA GLU A 26 -10.76 -8.44 -1.48
C GLU A 26 -9.65 -8.07 -2.46
N LEU A 27 -8.58 -7.44 -1.98
CA LEU A 27 -7.42 -7.08 -2.80
C LEU A 27 -6.76 -8.31 -3.43
N SER A 28 -6.69 -9.41 -2.69
CA SER A 28 -6.19 -10.69 -3.17
C SER A 28 -6.99 -11.22 -4.36
N ARG A 29 -8.32 -11.10 -4.28
CA ARG A 29 -9.23 -11.53 -5.34
C ARG A 29 -9.23 -10.59 -6.54
N GLU A 30 -9.26 -9.27 -6.30
CA GLU A 30 -9.31 -8.25 -7.35
C GLU A 30 -8.01 -8.21 -8.17
N HIS A 31 -6.86 -8.18 -7.50
CA HIS A 31 -5.55 -8.04 -8.17
C HIS A 31 -4.91 -9.39 -8.51
N ASN A 32 -5.61 -10.49 -8.21
CA ASN A 32 -5.11 -11.87 -8.37
C ASN A 32 -3.75 -12.06 -7.66
N VAL A 33 -3.58 -11.43 -6.49
CA VAL A 33 -2.38 -11.50 -5.66
C VAL A 33 -2.63 -12.40 -4.46
N SER A 34 -1.62 -13.07 -3.95
CA SER A 34 -1.77 -13.81 -2.69
C SER A 34 -1.74 -12.84 -1.51
N THR A 35 -2.54 -13.10 -0.48
CA THR A 35 -2.52 -12.31 0.77
C THR A 35 -1.12 -12.25 1.38
N ALA A 36 -0.35 -13.34 1.31
CA ALA A 36 1.04 -13.40 1.75
C ALA A 36 1.96 -12.43 0.99
N LEU A 37 1.66 -12.16 -0.29
CA LEU A 37 2.42 -11.24 -1.12
C LEU A 37 2.13 -9.78 -0.73
N ILE A 38 0.87 -9.46 -0.39
CA ILE A 38 0.48 -8.14 0.13
C ILE A 38 1.23 -7.84 1.44
N TYR A 39 1.32 -8.79 2.37
CA TYR A 39 2.09 -8.59 3.60
C TYR A 39 3.60 -8.41 3.35
N GLN A 40 4.18 -9.15 2.41
CA GLN A 40 5.58 -8.96 1.99
C GLN A 40 5.80 -7.56 1.41
N TRP A 41 4.88 -7.08 0.58
CA TRP A 41 4.91 -5.72 0.06
C TRP A 41 4.76 -4.69 1.17
N ARG A 42 3.89 -4.91 2.15
CA ARG A 42 3.76 -4.04 3.33
C ARG A 42 5.06 -3.98 4.13
N SER A 43 5.82 -5.08 4.22
CA SER A 43 7.15 -5.05 4.85
C SER A 43 8.21 -4.32 4.03
N LYS A 44 8.16 -4.44 2.69
CA LYS A 44 9.16 -3.84 1.78
C LYS A 44 8.89 -2.36 1.47
N PHE A 45 7.64 -2.02 1.24
CA PHE A 45 7.17 -0.69 0.85
C PHE A 45 6.47 0.06 1.98
N GLY A 46 6.01 -0.60 3.04
CA GLY A 46 5.33 0.08 4.15
C GLY A 46 6.24 1.01 4.95
N GLY A 47 7.57 0.86 4.90
CA GLY A 47 8.50 1.87 5.43
C GLY A 47 8.66 3.10 4.52
N MET A 48 8.48 2.91 3.21
CA MET A 48 8.48 3.97 2.20
C MET A 48 7.18 4.76 2.25
N ASP A 49 6.06 4.05 2.42
CA ASP A 49 4.74 4.64 2.57
C ASP A 49 4.58 5.33 3.93
N ALA A 50 5.08 4.77 5.04
CA ALA A 50 5.11 5.48 6.33
C ALA A 50 5.82 6.84 6.26
N SER A 51 6.86 6.97 5.43
CA SER A 51 7.52 8.27 5.19
C SER A 51 6.69 9.20 4.30
N LEU A 52 6.00 8.67 3.28
CA LEU A 52 5.08 9.42 2.42
C LEU A 52 3.82 9.88 3.19
N MET A 53 3.24 9.00 4.00
CA MET A 53 2.15 9.25 4.93
C MET A 53 2.54 10.21 6.04
N LYS A 54 3.76 10.12 6.59
CA LYS A 54 4.24 11.12 7.55
C LYS A 54 4.23 12.51 6.90
N ARG A 55 4.67 12.61 5.64
CA ARG A 55 4.61 13.87 4.87
C ARG A 55 3.18 14.34 4.60
N LEU A 56 2.26 13.43 4.26
CA LEU A 56 0.84 13.75 4.03
C LEU A 56 0.10 14.11 5.33
N LYS A 57 0.45 13.49 6.46
CA LYS A 57 -0.12 13.78 7.78
C LYS A 57 0.42 15.09 8.36
N GLU A 58 1.65 15.47 8.04
CA GLU A 58 2.15 16.82 8.28
C GLU A 58 1.41 17.87 7.45
N LEU A 59 0.98 17.53 6.22
CA LEU A 59 0.18 18.42 5.37
C LEU A 59 -1.30 18.49 5.78
N GLY A 60 -1.86 17.42 6.38
CA GLY A 60 -3.27 17.32 6.79
C GLY A 60 -3.60 17.86 8.19
N ARG A 61 -2.62 18.40 8.94
CA ARG A 61 -2.83 19.01 10.27
C ARG A 61 -3.05 20.53 10.23
N ARG A 62 -3.67 21.07 9.18
CA ARG A 62 -4.09 22.47 9.12
C ARG A 62 -5.56 22.63 8.75
N THR A 63 -6.42 22.07 9.57
CA THR A 63 -7.79 22.55 9.80
C THR A 63 -8.18 22.21 11.23
N PRO A 64 -7.89 23.09 12.21
CA PRO A 64 -8.73 23.15 13.40
C PRO A 64 -10.08 23.76 12.98
N VAL A 65 -11.12 23.19 13.58
CA VAL A 65 -12.54 23.60 13.53
C VAL A 65 -12.77 25.10 13.63
#